data_AF-A0A9D6U302-F1
#
_entry.id   AF-A0A9D6U302-F1
#
_cell.length_a   1.000
_cell.length_b   1.000
_cell.length_c   1.000
_cell.angle_alpha   90.00
_cell.angle_beta   90.00
_cell.angle_gamma   90.00
#
_symmetry.space_group_name_H-M   'P 1'
#
loop_
_entity.id
_entity.type
_entity.pdbx_description
1 polymer ?
#
loop_
_entity_poly.entity_id
_entity_poly.type
_entity_poly.pdbx_seq_one_letter_code
_entity_poly.pdbx_strand_id
1 'polypeptide(L)'
;MVILLDNWEKGRRVSQVEGRARAAAEQAEAEEVEFTLTLYADQISLNIPASPGGREFIARLTEILGAPRLEPTVKCSCSWGDGVMGAMYLVLWDLTPEKATQTLEDLHTFLEGSAGR
;
A
#
# COMPACT_ATOMS: atom_id res chain seq x y z
N MET A 1 -0.19 -6.33 -11.96
CA MET A 1 -1.14 -5.67 -11.05
C MET A 1 -1.43 -4.28 -11.57
N VAL A 2 -2.70 -3.88 -11.61
CA VAL A 2 -3.17 -2.53 -11.93
C VAL A 2 -3.46 -1.81 -10.62
N ILE A 3 -3.06 -0.54 -10.52
CA ILE A 3 -3.29 0.32 -9.34
C ILE A 3 -4.20 1.46 -9.78
N LEU A 4 -5.27 1.67 -9.02
CA LEU A 4 -6.18 2.80 -9.15
C LEU A 4 -6.04 3.67 -7.90
N LEU A 5 -5.70 4.94 -8.07
CA LEU A 5 -5.60 5.89 -6.97
C LEU A 5 -6.95 6.58 -6.77
N ASP A 6 -7.49 6.48 -5.55
CA ASP A 6 -8.78 7.08 -5.20
C ASP A 6 -8.61 8.47 -4.61
N ASN A 7 -7.55 8.68 -3.81
CA ASN A 7 -7.29 9.96 -3.17
C ASN A 7 -5.78 10.15 -2.90
N TRP A 8 -5.33 11.40 -3.00
CA TRP A 8 -4.00 11.82 -2.57
C TRP A 8 -4.12 13.08 -1.71
N GLU A 9 -3.85 12.94 -0.42
CA GLU A 9 -3.86 14.04 0.53
C GLU A 9 -2.43 14.44 0.91
N LYS A 10 -2.11 15.73 0.82
CA LYS A 10 -0.79 16.26 1.20
C LYS A 10 -0.93 17.28 2.32
N GLY A 11 -0.58 16.86 3.53
CA GLY A 11 -0.43 17.72 4.69
C GLY A 11 0.96 18.34 4.79
N ARG A 12 1.16 19.26 5.74
CA ARG A 12 2.45 19.93 5.97
C ARG A 12 3.60 18.98 6.35
N ARG A 13 3.30 17.79 6.87
CA ARG A 13 4.28 16.83 7.41
C ARG A 13 4.00 15.37 7.04
N VAL A 14 2.84 15.09 6.47
CA VAL A 14 2.37 13.74 6.18
C VAL A 14 1.64 13.80 4.84
N SER A 15 1.87 12.81 3.98
CA SER A 15 1.01 12.58 2.81
C SER A 15 0.31 11.24 2.96
N GLN A 16 -0.91 11.12 2.47
CA GLN A 16 -1.68 9.89 2.47
C GLN A 16 -2.18 9.61 1.07
N VAL A 17 -2.11 8.35 0.68
CA VAL A 17 -2.59 7.83 -0.59
C VAL A 17 -3.56 6.71 -0.30
N GLU A 18 -4.75 6.81 -0.88
CA GLU A 18 -5.74 5.75 -0.86
C GLU A 18 -5.93 5.25 -2.28
N GLY A 19 -6.07 3.95 -2.41
CA GLY A 19 -6.24 3.34 -3.71
C GLY A 19 -6.61 1.87 -3.64
N ARG A 20 -6.75 1.30 -4.82
CA ARG A 20 -7.15 -0.09 -5.04
C ARG A 20 -6.13 -0.76 -5.94
N ALA A 21 -5.71 -1.96 -5.56
CA ALA A 21 -4.81 -2.78 -6.34
C ALA A 21 -5.54 -4.03 -6.82
N ARG A 22 -5.36 -4.37 -8.11
CA ARG A 22 -5.99 -5.52 -8.75
C ARG A 22 -4.96 -6.36 -9.49
N ALA A 23 -5.00 -7.68 -9.34
CA ALA A 23 -4.15 -8.58 -10.13
C ALA A 23 -4.43 -8.41 -11.64
N ALA A 24 -3.39 -8.46 -12.48
CA ALA A 24 -3.51 -8.18 -13.92
C ALA A 24 -4.02 -9.37 -14.77
N ALA A 25 -4.63 -10.38 -14.16
CA ALA A 25 -5.02 -11.62 -14.85
C ALA A 25 -6.42 -11.53 -15.50
N GLU A 26 -6.53 -12.05 -16.73
CA GLU A 26 -7.72 -12.06 -17.62
C GLU A 26 -8.82 -13.08 -17.24
N GLN A 27 -8.76 -13.73 -16.07
CA GLN A 27 -9.73 -14.76 -15.71
C GLN A 27 -10.41 -14.43 -14.38
N ALA A 28 -11.72 -14.19 -14.47
CA ALA A 28 -12.76 -14.15 -13.43
C ALA A 28 -12.39 -13.48 -12.10
N GLU A 29 -13.03 -12.32 -11.84
CA GLU A 29 -13.05 -11.63 -10.52
C GLU A 29 -11.68 -11.53 -9.84
N ALA A 30 -10.72 -10.89 -10.52
CA ALA A 30 -9.46 -10.52 -9.86
C ALA A 30 -9.78 -9.66 -8.62
N GLU A 31 -9.40 -10.18 -7.45
CA GLU A 31 -9.60 -9.56 -6.14
C GLU A 31 -9.07 -8.12 -6.17
N GLU A 32 -9.95 -7.16 -5.90
CA GLU A 32 -9.60 -5.76 -5.71
C GLU A 32 -9.34 -5.55 -4.23
N VAL A 33 -8.13 -5.09 -3.89
CA VAL A 33 -7.75 -4.81 -2.50
C VAL A 33 -7.58 -3.31 -2.31
N GLU A 34 -8.38 -2.75 -1.41
CA GLU A 34 -8.24 -1.37 -0.95
C GLU A 34 -7.02 -1.24 -0.05
N PHE A 35 -6.28 -0.15 -0.18
CA PHE A 35 -5.13 0.14 0.67
C PHE A 35 -5.07 1.62 1.06
N THR A 36 -4.42 1.86 2.20
CA THR A 36 -4.03 3.19 2.64
C THR A 36 -2.53 3.21 2.88
N LEU A 37 -1.82 4.06 2.17
CA LEU A 37 -0.39 4.29 2.30
C LEU A 37 -0.14 5.68 2.90
N THR A 38 0.56 5.75 4.02
CA THR A 38 0.87 7.00 4.73
C THR A 38 2.37 7.24 4.73
N LEU A 39 2.77 8.40 4.21
CA LEU A 39 4.15 8.88 4.10
C LEU A 39 4.42 9.88 5.23
N TYR A 40 5.30 9.51 6.16
CA TYR A 40 5.83 10.40 7.19
C TYR A 40 7.23 10.89 6.79
N ALA A 41 7.83 11.73 7.64
CA ALA A 41 9.16 12.28 7.37
C ALA A 41 10.28 11.22 7.39
N ASP A 42 10.11 10.18 8.20
CA ASP A 42 11.13 9.16 8.52
C ASP A 42 10.63 7.72 8.38
N GLN A 43 9.37 7.53 7.98
CA GLN A 43 8.77 6.21 7.81
C GLN A 43 7.64 6.19 6.78
N ILE A 44 7.33 5.00 6.28
CA ILE A 44 6.18 4.71 5.42
C ILE A 44 5.33 3.64 6.10
N SER A 45 4.02 3.86 6.15
CA SER A 45 3.06 2.91 6.73
C SER A 45 2.05 2.47 5.67
N LEU A 46 1.75 1.17 5.63
CA LEU A 46 0.69 0.59 4.79
C LEU A 46 -0.35 -0.11 5.67
N ASN A 47 -1.62 0.16 5.40
CA ASN A 47 -2.75 -0.66 5.84
C ASN A 47 -3.41 -1.30 4.61
N ILE A 48 -3.58 -2.61 4.62
CA ILE A 48 -4.16 -3.38 3.51
C ILE A 48 -4.83 -4.66 4.04
N PRO A 49 -5.90 -5.18 3.40
CA PRO A 49 -6.50 -6.46 3.78
C PRO A 49 -5.49 -7.59 3.86
N ALA A 50 -5.67 -8.49 4.84
CA ALA A 50 -4.81 -9.64 5.06
C ALA A 50 -5.11 -10.79 4.09
N SER A 51 -5.21 -10.48 2.80
CA SER A 51 -5.57 -11.41 1.73
C SER A 51 -4.37 -11.77 0.85
N PRO A 52 -4.52 -12.74 -0.09
CA PRO A 52 -3.49 -13.03 -1.08
C PRO A 52 -3.08 -11.80 -1.89
N GLY A 53 -4.05 -10.99 -2.36
CA GLY A 53 -3.78 -9.74 -3.06
C GLY A 53 -3.01 -8.73 -2.21
N GLY A 54 -3.36 -8.62 -0.92
CA GLY A 54 -2.61 -7.78 0.02
C GLY A 54 -1.17 -8.22 0.21
N ARG A 55 -0.90 -9.52 0.27
CA ARG A 55 0.47 -10.07 0.35
C ARG A 55 1.28 -9.80 -0.92
N GLU A 56 0.68 -9.95 -2.10
CA GLU A 56 1.33 -9.64 -3.37
C GLU A 56 1.71 -8.14 -3.44
N PHE A 57 0.78 -7.26 -3.04
CA PHE A 57 1.03 -5.82 -3.00
C PHE A 57 2.19 -5.46 -2.06
N ILE A 58 2.22 -6.07 -0.86
CA ILE A 58 3.33 -5.89 0.10
C ILE A 58 4.65 -6.35 -0.49
N ALA A 59 4.70 -7.50 -1.17
CA ALA A 59 5.91 -8.01 -1.79
C ALA A 59 6.45 -7.03 -2.84
N ARG A 60 5.58 -6.50 -3.71
CA ARG A 60 5.97 -5.50 -4.72
C ARG A 60 6.43 -4.17 -4.13
N LEU A 61 5.79 -3.70 -3.07
CA LEU A 61 6.28 -2.51 -2.36
C LEU A 61 7.64 -2.76 -1.69
N THR A 62 7.86 -3.96 -1.16
CA THR A 62 9.13 -4.36 -0.52
C THR A 62 10.28 -4.38 -1.52
N GLU A 63 10.03 -4.67 -2.80
CA GLU A 63 11.04 -4.57 -3.86
C GLU A 63 11.55 -3.12 -4.05
N ILE A 64 10.69 -2.13 -3.79
CA ILE A 64 11.01 -0.69 -3.94
C ILE A 64 11.55 -0.11 -2.64
N LEU A 65 10.87 -0.39 -1.52
CA LEU A 65 11.14 0.21 -0.21
C LEU A 65 12.22 -0.56 0.57
N GLY A 66 12.61 -1.75 0.09
CA GLY A 66 13.43 -2.69 0.84
C GLY A 66 12.62 -3.43 1.91
N ALA A 67 13.31 -4.19 2.76
CA ALA A 67 12.68 -4.97 3.81
C ALA A 67 11.92 -4.06 4.79
N PRO A 68 10.69 -4.41 5.20
CA PRO A 68 9.99 -3.67 6.22
C PRO A 68 10.75 -3.78 7.55
N ARG A 69 10.59 -2.75 8.39
CA ARG A 69 11.22 -2.67 9.71
C ARG A 69 10.81 -3.84 10.61
N LEU A 70 9.59 -4.32 10.44
CA LEU A 70 9.01 -5.46 11.14
C LEU A 70 8.25 -6.33 10.14
N GLU A 71 8.08 -7.60 10.48
CA GLU A 71 7.20 -8.48 9.70
C GLU A 71 5.76 -7.91 9.65
N PRO A 72 5.08 -8.03 8.49
CA PRO A 72 3.69 -7.60 8.34
C PRO A 72 2.81 -8.12 9.49
N THR A 73 2.29 -7.19 10.28
CA THR A 73 1.56 -7.55 11.50
C THR A 73 0.07 -7.55 11.21
N VAL A 74 -0.61 -8.63 11.58
CA VAL A 74 -2.07 -8.71 11.46
C VAL A 74 -2.72 -7.90 12.59
N LYS A 75 -3.50 -6.88 12.22
CA LYS A 75 -4.44 -6.19 13.10
C LYS A 75 -5.85 -6.69 12.78
N CYS A 76 -6.56 -7.20 13.78
CA CYS A 76 -8.00 -7.45 13.64
C CYS A 76 -8.72 -6.10 13.58
N SER A 77 -9.39 -5.79 12.46
CA SER A 77 -10.30 -4.64 12.42
C SER A 77 -11.68 -5.10 12.91
N CYS A 78 -12.18 -4.45 13.95
CA CYS A 78 -13.54 -4.65 14.40
C CYS A 78 -14.45 -3.82 13.48
N SER A 79 -15.23 -4.51 12.65
CA SER A 79 -16.31 -4.02 11.77
C SER A 79 -15.96 -2.97 10.72
N TRP A 80 -15.95 -3.40 9.45
CA TRP A 80 -16.47 -2.57 8.36
C TRP A 80 -17.99 -2.80 8.25
N GLY A 81 -18.73 -1.77 7.83
CA GLY A 81 -20.17 -1.56 8.05
C GLY A 81 -21.15 -2.71 7.76
N ASP A 82 -20.72 -3.79 7.12
CA ASP A 82 -21.52 -4.98 6.83
C ASP A 82 -21.28 -6.16 7.79
N GLY A 83 -20.50 -5.98 8.87
CA GLY A 83 -20.26 -7.02 9.87
C GLY A 83 -19.20 -8.06 9.49
N VAL A 84 -18.47 -7.85 8.39
CA VAL A 84 -17.32 -8.68 8.02
C VAL A 84 -16.12 -8.29 8.88
N MET A 85 -15.65 -9.22 9.71
CA MET A 85 -14.38 -9.11 10.42
C MET A 85 -13.23 -9.39 9.46
N GLY A 86 -12.63 -8.33 8.92
CA GLY A 86 -11.43 -8.42 8.10
C GLY A 86 -10.15 -8.29 8.93
N ALA A 87 -9.24 -9.24 8.79
CA ALA A 87 -7.85 -9.07 9.23
C ALA A 87 -7.13 -8.11 8.28
N MET A 88 -6.32 -7.21 8.81
CA MET A 88 -5.52 -6.23 8.04
C MET A 88 -4.04 -6.45 8.30
N TYR A 89 -3.19 -6.29 7.30
CA TYR A 89 -1.76 -6.09 7.53
C TYR A 89 -1.49 -4.63 7.82
N LEU A 90 -0.75 -4.38 8.90
CA LEU A 90 0.05 -3.17 9.07
C LEU A 90 1.49 -3.49 8.67
N VAL A 91 2.05 -2.69 7.76
CA VAL A 91 3.46 -2.79 7.36
C VAL A 91 4.14 -1.44 7.51
N LEU A 92 5.38 -1.45 8.02
CA LEU A 92 6.16 -0.25 8.28
C LEU A 92 7.54 -0.37 7.63
N TRP A 93 7.96 0.67 6.92
CA TRP A 93 9.31 0.82 6.38
C TRP A 93 9.96 2.08 6.95
N ASP A 94 11.26 2.01 7.23
CA ASP A 94 12.03 3.20 7.58
C ASP A 94 12.37 3.99 6.30
N LEU A 95 12.25 5.31 6.38
CA LEU A 95 12.60 6.24 5.30
C LEU A 95 13.80 7.07 5.73
N THR A 96 15.01 6.56 5.47
CA THR A 96 16.23 7.28 5.82
C THR A 96 16.45 8.50 4.92
N PRO A 97 16.91 9.65 5.46
CA PRO A 97 17.09 10.87 4.67
C PRO A 97 17.97 10.70 3.43
N GLU A 98 18.99 9.84 3.50
CA GLU A 98 19.94 9.58 2.40
C GLU A 98 19.29 8.94 1.18
N LYS A 99 18.20 8.18 1.36
CA LYS A 99 17.49 7.47 0.30
C LYS A 99 16.11 8.06 0.00
N ALA A 100 15.63 8.97 0.84
CA ALA A 100 14.26 9.43 0.84
C ALA A 100 13.81 9.98 -0.53
N THR A 101 14.61 10.81 -1.18
CA THR A 101 14.25 11.40 -2.48
C THR A 101 14.03 10.32 -3.54
N GLN A 102 15.00 9.43 -3.76
CA GLN A 102 14.89 8.38 -4.77
C GLN A 102 13.77 7.41 -4.45
N THR A 103 13.65 6.98 -3.19
CA THR A 103 12.60 6.05 -2.76
C THR A 103 11.20 6.64 -3.00
N LEU A 104 11.01 7.95 -2.78
CA LEU A 104 9.73 8.60 -3.03
C LEU A 104 9.42 8.74 -4.52
N GLU A 105 10.42 8.98 -5.37
CA GLU A 105 10.26 9.01 -6.84
C GLU A 105 9.90 7.64 -7.40
N ASP A 106 10.59 6.58 -6.95
CA ASP A 106 10.33 5.20 -7.36
C ASP A 106 8.93 4.76 -6.92
N LEU A 107 8.55 5.12 -5.69
CA LEU A 107 7.22 4.85 -5.14
C LEU A 107 6.13 5.59 -5.92
N HIS A 108 6.34 6.86 -6.25
CA HIS A 108 5.40 7.64 -7.05
C HIS A 108 5.21 7.01 -8.44
N THR A 109 6.32 6.64 -9.08
CA THR A 109 6.30 5.94 -10.38
C THR A 109 5.55 4.62 -10.30
N PHE A 110 5.70 3.86 -9.21
CA PHE A 110 4.97 2.62 -8.98
C PHE A 110 3.47 2.85 -8.81
N LEU A 111 3.08 3.84 -8.00
CA LEU A 111 1.68 4.14 -7.69
C LEU A 111 0.94 4.72 -8.92
N GLU A 112 1.60 5.54 -9.73
CA GLU A 112 1.04 6.11 -10.95
C GLU A 112 1.17 5.18 -12.18
N GLY A 113 2.14 4.26 -12.16
CA GLY A 113 2.62 3.45 -13.28
C GLY A 113 1.69 2.33 -13.76
N SER A 114 0.39 2.44 -13.54
CA SER A 114 -0.63 1.64 -14.22
C SER A 114 -1.92 2.43 -14.49
N ALA A 115 -1.85 3.76 -14.51
CA ALA A 115 -2.89 4.58 -15.12
C ALA A 115 -2.93 4.30 -16.63
N GLY A 116 -4.06 3.79 -17.10
CA GLY A 116 -4.27 3.27 -18.45
C GLY A 116 -3.85 4.22 -19.58
N ARG A 117 -3.22 3.62 -20.59
CA ARG A 117 -3.56 3.92 -21.98
C ARG A 117 -4.50 2.84 -22.49
#